data_AF-A0A7Y9T2G8-F1
#
_entry.id   AF-A0A7Y9T2G8-F1
#
_cell.length_a   1.000
_cell.length_b   1.000
_cell.length_c   1.000
_cell.angle_alpha   90.00
_cell.angle_beta   90.00
_cell.angle_gamma   90.00
#
_symmetry.space_group_name_H-M   'P 1'
#
loop_
_entity.id
_entity.type
_entity.pdbx_description
1 polymer ?
#
loop_
_entity_poly.entity_id
_entity_poly.type
_entity_poly.pdbx_seq_one_letter_code
_entity_poly.pdbx_strand_id
1 'polypeptide(L)'
;MPMWNYDNGEGVNLIPFARTEFDINLPPYIQHNTPKAADGAGDFSVIAKYRPFAANAKQGNYSTLVQVAFSVPTRSYKNGTAVSTITPTVVLGEGFGNFDVQSALGAVLPTSSVQQIDRTMQLNTTAECKMGKYFWPEVEVNASYYHGSTNDDKSQVLLLLD
;
A
#
# COMPACT_ATOMS: atom_id res chain seq x y z
N MET A 1 23.20 3.54 -0.20
CA MET A 1 22.86 2.15 0.17
C MET A 1 21.40 2.13 0.59
N PRO A 2 20.63 1.07 0.29
CA PRO A 2 19.17 1.04 0.51
C PRO A 2 18.82 1.02 2.00
N MET A 3 17.73 1.67 2.39
CA MET A 3 17.14 1.50 3.73
C MET A 3 16.69 0.04 3.90
N TRP A 4 16.81 -0.51 5.10
CA TRP A 4 16.29 -1.84 5.43
C TRP A 4 15.04 -1.71 6.27
N ASN A 5 13.95 -2.34 5.81
CA ASN A 5 12.73 -2.53 6.58
C ASN A 5 12.67 -4.00 6.99
N TYR A 6 12.94 -4.27 8.26
CA TYR A 6 12.85 -5.61 8.81
C TYR A 6 11.38 -5.93 9.09
N ASP A 7 10.93 -7.10 8.60
CA ASP A 7 9.56 -7.61 8.72
C ASP A 7 8.52 -6.94 7.80
N ASN A 8 8.89 -5.85 7.12
CA ASN A 8 8.01 -5.12 6.19
C ASN A 8 6.66 -4.67 6.81
N GLY A 9 6.57 -4.65 8.14
CA GLY A 9 5.33 -4.36 8.87
C GLY A 9 4.31 -5.50 8.77
N GLU A 10 4.75 -6.73 8.51
CA GLU A 10 3.89 -7.90 8.57
C GLU A 10 3.50 -8.23 10.01
N GLY A 11 2.50 -9.11 10.14
CA GLY A 11 1.99 -9.54 11.43
C GLY A 11 1.04 -10.71 11.25
N VAL A 12 -0.17 -10.61 11.80
CA VAL A 12 -1.15 -11.69 11.76
C VAL A 12 -2.34 -11.32 10.88
N ASN A 13 -2.66 -12.19 9.93
CA ASN A 13 -3.80 -12.04 9.03
C ASN A 13 -4.88 -13.06 9.40
N LEU A 14 -6.12 -12.59 9.57
CA LEU A 14 -7.26 -13.38 9.99
C LEU A 14 -8.37 -13.29 8.94
N ILE A 15 -8.84 -14.43 8.46
CA ILE A 15 -9.95 -14.53 7.51
C ILE A 15 -11.14 -15.20 8.21
N PRO A 16 -11.90 -14.46 9.05
CA PRO A 16 -12.95 -15.04 9.88
C PRO A 16 -14.19 -15.44 9.08
N PHE A 17 -14.46 -14.75 7.97
CA PHE A 17 -15.60 -15.02 7.09
C PHE A 17 -15.18 -15.00 5.62
N ALA A 18 -16.05 -15.53 4.76
CA ALA A 18 -15.85 -15.44 3.33
C ALA A 18 -15.70 -13.98 2.89
N ARG A 19 -14.67 -13.70 2.09
CA ARG A 19 -14.39 -12.38 1.48
C ARG A 19 -13.93 -11.28 2.44
N THR A 20 -13.75 -11.56 3.74
CA THR A 20 -13.24 -10.59 4.72
C THR A 20 -11.90 -11.02 5.27
N GLU A 21 -10.98 -10.08 5.40
CA GLU A 21 -9.68 -10.28 6.03
C GLU A 21 -9.37 -9.13 6.97
N PHE A 22 -8.78 -9.43 8.11
CA PHE A 22 -8.29 -8.47 9.09
C PHE A 22 -6.81 -8.71 9.34
N ASP A 23 -6.01 -7.67 9.17
CA ASP A 23 -4.58 -7.71 9.42
C ASP A 23 -4.26 -6.92 10.67
N ILE A 24 -3.37 -7.47 11.50
CA ILE A 24 -2.78 -6.81 12.65
C ILE A 24 -1.28 -6.78 12.41
N ASN A 25 -0.77 -5.61 12.06
CA ASN A 25 0.60 -5.38 11.63
C ASN A 25 1.42 -4.81 12.79
N LEU A 26 2.52 -5.48 13.11
CA LEU A 26 3.42 -5.01 14.14
C LEU A 26 4.30 -3.86 13.60
N PRO A 27 4.77 -2.94 14.47
CA PRO A 27 5.70 -1.91 14.07
C PRO A 27 6.95 -2.50 13.40
N PRO A 28 7.25 -2.19 12.13
CA PRO A 28 8.48 -2.64 11.50
C PRO A 28 9.70 -1.98 12.15
N TYR A 29 10.86 -2.63 12.11
CA TYR A 29 12.10 -1.96 12.47
C TYR A 29 12.76 -1.37 11.21
N ILE A 30 12.97 -0.06 11.20
CA ILE A 30 13.57 0.67 10.09
C ILE A 30 15.03 0.99 10.42
N GLN A 31 15.93 0.47 9.60
CA GLN A 31 17.36 0.76 9.65
C GLN A 31 17.78 1.64 8.47
N HIS A 32 18.41 2.76 8.79
CA HIS A 32 18.89 3.73 7.84
C HIS A 32 20.37 3.52 7.58
N ASN A 33 20.76 3.67 6.31
CA ASN A 33 22.16 3.71 5.93
C ASN A 33 22.75 5.14 5.94
N THR A 34 22.06 6.07 6.60
CA THR A 34 22.47 7.48 6.70
C THR A 34 22.77 7.81 8.16
N PRO A 35 24.00 8.25 8.51
CA PRO A 35 24.40 8.49 9.91
C PRO A 35 23.56 9.53 10.68
N LYS A 36 22.82 10.39 9.96
CA LYS A 36 21.97 11.43 10.53
C LYS A 36 20.52 11.00 10.76
N ALA A 37 20.14 9.82 10.29
CA ALA A 37 18.82 9.25 10.50
C ALA A 37 18.90 8.23 11.64
N ALA A 38 17.93 8.27 12.55
CA ALA A 38 17.89 7.39 13.70
C ALA A 38 17.09 6.12 13.36
N ASP A 39 17.68 4.96 13.65
CA ASP A 39 17.02 3.68 13.51
C ASP A 39 15.96 3.48 14.58
N GLY A 40 14.93 2.70 14.30
CA GLY A 40 13.84 2.49 15.25
C GLY A 40 12.56 1.96 14.64
N ALA A 41 11.59 1.72 15.51
CA ALA A 41 10.29 1.18 15.14
C ALA A 41 9.46 2.16 14.30
N GLY A 42 8.69 1.63 13.37
CA GLY A 42 7.62 2.35 12.69
C GLY A 42 6.29 2.29 13.43
N ASP A 43 5.21 2.36 12.69
CA ASP A 43 3.86 2.43 13.26
C ASP A 43 3.19 1.06 13.29
N PHE A 44 2.45 0.82 14.37
CA PHE A 44 1.48 -0.27 14.44
C PHE A 44 0.30 0.06 13.52
N SER A 45 -0.22 -0.93 12.80
CA SER A 45 -1.41 -0.73 11.98
C SER A 45 -2.36 -1.92 12.00
N VAL A 46 -3.62 -1.65 11.66
CA VAL A 46 -4.64 -2.67 11.41
C VAL A 46 -5.29 -2.40 10.07
N ILE A 47 -5.65 -3.46 9.35
CA ILE A 47 -6.30 -3.35 8.04
C ILE A 47 -7.55 -4.20 8.04
N ALA A 48 -8.67 -3.63 7.60
CA ALA A 48 -9.87 -4.38 7.28
C ALA A 48 -10.04 -4.43 5.76
N LYS A 49 -10.19 -5.63 5.21
CA LYS A 49 -10.33 -5.88 3.78
C LYS A 49 -11.64 -6.59 3.48
N TYR A 50 -12.27 -6.22 2.37
CA TYR A 50 -13.46 -6.87 1.84
C TYR A 50 -13.38 -7.03 0.33
N ARG A 51 -13.62 -8.24 -0.17
CA ARG A 51 -13.65 -8.60 -1.61
C ARG A 51 -15.09 -8.78 -2.08
N PRO A 52 -15.80 -7.71 -2.50
CA PRO A 52 -17.22 -7.82 -2.81
C PRO A 52 -17.49 -8.75 -4.01
N PHE A 53 -16.66 -8.66 -5.05
CA PHE A 53 -16.79 -9.41 -6.29
C PHE A 53 -15.46 -9.99 -6.75
N ALA A 54 -15.50 -11.22 -7.25
CA ALA A 54 -14.39 -11.86 -7.94
C ALA A 54 -14.92 -13.02 -8.80
N ALA A 55 -14.23 -13.30 -9.90
CA ALA A 55 -14.51 -14.43 -10.77
C ALA A 55 -13.21 -15.04 -11.29
N ASN A 56 -13.19 -16.37 -11.43
CA ASN A 56 -12.03 -17.08 -11.97
C ASN A 56 -11.89 -16.88 -13.50
N ALA A 57 -10.81 -17.43 -14.06
CA ALA A 57 -10.48 -17.37 -15.49
C ALA A 57 -11.60 -17.83 -16.46
N LYS A 58 -12.53 -18.69 -16.02
CA LYS A 58 -13.67 -19.15 -16.84
C LYS A 58 -14.89 -18.23 -16.76
N GLN A 59 -14.92 -17.31 -15.80
CA GLN A 59 -16.09 -16.53 -15.41
C GLN A 59 -15.84 -15.01 -15.44
N GLY A 60 -14.76 -14.57 -16.07
CA GLY A 60 -14.43 -13.16 -16.27
C GLY A 60 -13.06 -12.72 -15.76
N ASN A 61 -12.36 -13.57 -14.98
CA ASN A 61 -11.00 -13.34 -14.51
C ASN A 61 -10.78 -11.96 -13.85
N TYR A 62 -11.56 -11.64 -12.82
CA TYR A 62 -11.47 -10.34 -12.15
C TYR A 62 -11.54 -10.48 -10.64
N SER A 63 -11.04 -9.47 -9.93
CA SER A 63 -11.12 -9.35 -8.48
C SER A 63 -11.29 -7.89 -8.09
N THR A 64 -12.03 -7.65 -7.02
CA THR A 64 -12.23 -6.32 -6.44
C THR A 64 -11.89 -6.35 -4.97
N LEU A 65 -11.31 -5.29 -4.43
CA LEU A 65 -11.03 -5.17 -3.01
C LEU A 65 -11.39 -3.76 -2.57
N VAL A 66 -11.99 -3.67 -1.40
CA VAL A 66 -12.04 -2.42 -0.64
C VAL A 66 -11.34 -2.71 0.67
N GLN A 67 -10.42 -1.83 1.06
CA GLN A 67 -9.77 -1.93 2.35
C GLN A 67 -9.68 -0.58 3.04
N VAL A 68 -9.60 -0.61 4.36
CA VAL A 68 -9.31 0.55 5.19
C VAL A 68 -8.20 0.16 6.14
N ALA A 69 -7.06 0.84 6.04
CA ALA A 69 -5.98 0.72 7.01
C ALA A 69 -6.05 1.84 8.05
N PHE A 70 -5.80 1.52 9.31
CA PHE A 70 -5.63 2.47 10.39
C PHE A 70 -4.23 2.34 10.98
N SER A 71 -3.49 3.44 11.02
CA SER A 71 -2.15 3.49 11.59
C SER A 71 -2.14 4.28 12.91
N VAL A 72 -1.46 3.74 13.91
CA VAL A 72 -1.24 4.40 15.21
C VAL A 72 0.22 4.86 15.26
N PRO A 73 0.51 6.14 15.62
CA PRO A 73 1.85 6.70 15.56
C PRO A 73 2.73 6.20 16.72
N THR A 74 2.99 4.89 16.79
CA THR A 74 3.86 4.23 17.78
C THR A 74 5.35 4.35 17.42
N ARG A 75 5.67 5.02 16.32
CA ARG A 75 7.04 5.22 15.82
C ARG A 75 8.03 5.68 16.86
N SER A 76 9.27 5.23 16.66
CA SER A 76 10.46 5.86 17.21
C SER A 76 10.95 6.96 16.25
N TYR A 77 11.46 8.07 16.81
CA TYR A 77 12.08 9.18 16.07
C TYR A 77 11.20 9.76 14.96
N LYS A 78 11.48 9.44 13.68
CA LYS A 78 10.77 9.89 12.47
C LYS A 78 10.36 8.72 11.56
N ASN A 79 10.31 7.51 12.10
CA ASN A 79 10.21 6.26 11.32
C ASN A 79 8.76 5.85 11.01
N GLY A 80 7.86 6.82 10.84
CA GLY A 80 6.44 6.58 10.62
C GLY A 80 5.68 7.89 10.48
N THR A 81 4.36 7.81 10.59
CA THR A 81 3.43 8.93 10.46
C THR A 81 3.44 9.82 11.72
N ALA A 82 3.33 11.13 11.54
CA ALA A 82 3.37 12.07 12.67
C ALA A 82 2.14 11.99 13.59
N VAL A 83 1.01 11.56 13.04
CA VAL A 83 -0.30 11.42 13.69
C VAL A 83 -0.96 10.15 13.14
N SER A 84 -2.01 9.66 13.80
CA SER A 84 -2.77 8.53 13.27
C SER A 84 -3.31 8.83 11.87
N THR A 85 -3.39 7.78 11.05
CA THR A 85 -3.91 7.89 9.68
C THR A 85 -4.99 6.87 9.42
N ILE A 86 -5.92 7.24 8.54
CA ILE A 86 -6.89 6.33 7.92
C ILE A 86 -6.59 6.29 6.43
N THR A 87 -6.47 5.10 5.88
CA THR A 87 -6.15 4.89 4.46
C THR A 87 -7.23 4.03 3.81
N PRO A 88 -8.33 4.61 3.31
CA PRO A 88 -9.22 3.90 2.42
C PRO A 88 -8.50 3.57 1.11
N THR A 89 -8.76 2.38 0.56
CA THR A 89 -8.21 1.94 -0.72
C THR A 89 -9.21 1.06 -1.44
N VAL A 90 -9.33 1.24 -2.75
CA VAL A 90 -10.07 0.36 -3.65
C VAL A 90 -9.08 -0.24 -4.63
N VAL A 91 -9.16 -1.55 -4.83
CA VAL A 91 -8.33 -2.28 -5.80
C VAL A 91 -9.24 -2.99 -6.79
N LEU A 92 -8.90 -2.89 -8.06
CA LEU A 92 -9.55 -3.59 -9.15
C LEU A 92 -8.49 -4.35 -9.92
N GLY A 93 -8.73 -5.62 -10.20
CA GLY A 93 -7.88 -6.44 -11.04
C GLY A 93 -8.71 -7.17 -12.08
N GLU A 94 -8.19 -7.25 -13.30
CA GLU A 94 -8.80 -7.98 -14.40
C GLU A 94 -7.71 -8.59 -15.27
N GLY A 95 -7.95 -9.80 -15.77
CA GLY A 95 -7.03 -10.48 -16.65
C GLY A 95 -7.63 -10.93 -17.96
N PHE A 96 -6.85 -10.75 -19.01
CA PHE A 96 -7.18 -10.98 -20.41
C PHE A 96 -6.21 -12.00 -21.01
N GLY A 97 -6.57 -13.29 -20.92
CA GLY A 97 -5.77 -14.37 -21.48
C GLY A 97 -4.44 -14.56 -20.75
N ASN A 98 -3.35 -14.04 -21.31
CA ASN A 98 -2.00 -14.09 -20.71
C ASN A 98 -1.63 -12.78 -20.01
N PHE A 99 -2.48 -11.77 -20.03
CA PHE A 99 -2.19 -10.47 -19.45
C PHE A 99 -3.07 -10.24 -18.22
N ASP A 100 -2.52 -9.74 -17.14
CA ASP A 100 -3.28 -9.35 -15.96
C ASP A 100 -2.93 -7.89 -15.60
N VAL A 101 -3.92 -7.10 -15.22
CA VAL A 101 -3.74 -5.73 -14.76
C VAL A 101 -4.46 -5.53 -13.45
N GLN A 102 -3.80 -4.88 -12.51
CA GLN A 102 -4.36 -4.50 -11.22
C GLN A 102 -4.08 -3.03 -10.96
N SER A 103 -5.08 -2.29 -10.49
CA SER A 103 -4.93 -0.91 -10.05
C SER A 103 -5.49 -0.75 -8.64
N ALA A 104 -4.73 -0.10 -7.77
CA ALA A 104 -5.12 0.30 -6.43
C ALA A 104 -5.15 1.82 -6.33
N LEU A 105 -6.29 2.39 -5.92
CA LEU A 105 -6.44 3.80 -5.59
C LEU A 105 -6.72 3.95 -4.10
N GLY A 106 -5.86 4.67 -3.39
CA GLY A 106 -6.01 4.96 -1.98
C GLY A 106 -5.67 6.39 -1.62
N ALA A 107 -5.95 6.78 -0.38
CA ALA A 107 -5.56 8.08 0.14
C ALA A 107 -5.14 7.99 1.61
N VAL A 108 -3.96 8.49 1.96
CA VAL A 108 -3.51 8.59 3.35
C VAL A 108 -4.08 9.86 3.96
N LEU A 109 -4.98 9.71 4.93
CA LEU A 109 -5.68 10.82 5.59
C LEU A 109 -5.23 10.92 7.06
N PRO A 110 -4.52 12.00 7.45
CA PRO A 110 -4.19 12.22 8.85
C PRO A 110 -5.44 12.56 9.66
N THR A 111 -5.58 12.01 10.86
CA THR A 111 -6.75 12.23 11.73
C THR A 111 -6.70 13.58 12.47
N SER A 112 -5.55 14.26 12.45
CA SER A 112 -5.34 15.57 13.06
C SER A 112 -4.27 16.34 12.27
N SER A 113 -4.05 17.62 12.61
CA SER A 113 -3.00 18.44 11.99
C SER A 113 -3.07 18.51 10.45
N VAL A 114 -4.28 18.49 9.90
CA VAL A 114 -4.56 18.45 8.45
C VAL A 114 -4.08 19.69 7.67
N GLN A 115 -3.70 20.76 8.37
CA GLN A 115 -3.10 21.97 7.78
C GLN A 115 -1.57 21.88 7.69
N GLN A 116 -0.96 20.99 8.48
CA GLN A 116 0.50 20.84 8.60
C GLN A 116 1.01 19.54 7.97
N ILE A 117 0.12 18.60 7.66
CA ILE A 117 0.45 17.28 7.11
C ILE A 117 -0.29 17.10 5.78
N ASP A 118 0.46 16.78 4.74
CA ASP A 118 -0.08 16.52 3.40
C ASP A 118 -1.05 15.31 3.44
N ARG A 119 -2.16 15.43 2.74
CA ARG A 119 -2.98 14.28 2.32
C ARG A 119 -2.40 13.75 1.03
N THR A 120 -2.17 12.46 0.96
CA THR A 120 -1.56 11.85 -0.24
C THR A 120 -2.55 10.90 -0.87
N MET A 121 -2.94 11.16 -2.11
CA MET A 121 -3.63 10.17 -2.94
C MET A 121 -2.59 9.32 -3.67
N GLN A 122 -2.81 8.01 -3.69
CA GLN A 122 -1.90 7.03 -4.26
C GLN A 122 -2.63 6.20 -5.29
N LEU A 123 -2.08 6.13 -6.50
CA LEU A 123 -2.51 5.23 -7.55
C LEU A 123 -1.34 4.30 -7.88
N ASN A 124 -1.49 3.03 -7.58
CA ASN A 124 -0.58 1.99 -8.02
C ASN A 124 -1.27 1.20 -9.13
N THR A 125 -0.60 0.98 -10.27
CA THR A 125 -1.08 0.12 -11.35
C THR A 125 0.03 -0.81 -11.77
N THR A 126 -0.27 -2.10 -11.73
CA THR A 126 0.64 -3.17 -12.08
C THR A 126 0.06 -3.96 -13.23
N ALA A 127 0.88 -4.24 -14.24
CA ALA A 127 0.53 -5.03 -15.40
C ALA A 127 1.56 -6.15 -15.57
N GLU A 128 1.09 -7.39 -15.63
CA GLU A 128 1.90 -8.58 -15.80
C GLU A 128 1.50 -9.34 -17.08
N CYS A 129 2.47 -9.99 -17.71
CA CYS A 129 2.23 -10.76 -18.93
C CYS A 129 2.88 -12.14 -18.86
N LYS A 130 2.07 -13.19 -18.87
CA LYS A 130 2.51 -14.58 -18.95
C LYS A 130 3.22 -14.88 -20.27
N MET A 131 4.54 -14.99 -20.22
CA MET A 131 5.41 -15.37 -21.33
C MET A 131 5.91 -16.82 -21.15
N GLY A 132 4.96 -17.76 -21.09
CA GLY A 132 5.24 -19.19 -21.01
C GLY A 132 5.00 -19.79 -19.62
N LYS A 133 5.83 -20.77 -19.22
CA LYS A 133 5.61 -21.54 -17.99
C LYS A 133 6.24 -20.90 -16.74
N TYR A 134 7.29 -20.12 -16.91
CA TYR A 134 8.14 -19.66 -15.79
C TYR A 134 8.44 -18.16 -15.81
N PHE A 135 7.93 -17.40 -16.79
CA PHE A 135 8.29 -16.00 -16.97
C PHE A 135 7.05 -15.12 -17.11
N TRP A 136 6.96 -14.12 -16.23
CA TRP A 136 5.91 -13.09 -16.18
C TRP A 136 6.59 -11.75 -15.91
N PRO A 137 7.04 -11.04 -16.94
CA PRO A 137 7.50 -9.66 -16.76
C PRO A 137 6.36 -8.81 -16.21
N GLU A 138 6.72 -7.93 -15.28
CA GLU A 138 5.81 -7.01 -14.62
C GLU A 138 6.26 -5.57 -14.83
N VAL A 139 5.30 -4.68 -15.07
CA VAL A 139 5.49 -3.24 -15.07
C VAL A 139 4.57 -2.64 -14.02
N GLU A 140 5.14 -1.89 -13.10
CA GLU A 140 4.39 -1.21 -12.04
C GLU A 140 4.58 0.32 -12.12
N VAL A 141 3.47 1.05 -12.06
CA VAL A 141 3.43 2.51 -12.00
C VAL A 141 2.82 2.95 -10.68
N ASN A 142 3.59 3.68 -9.88
CA ASN A 142 3.14 4.32 -8.66
C ASN A 142 3.05 5.83 -8.87
N ALA A 143 1.86 6.40 -8.72
CA ALA A 143 1.64 7.84 -8.72
C ALA A 143 1.16 8.32 -7.35
N SER A 144 1.79 9.37 -6.83
CA SER A 144 1.40 10.06 -5.61
C SER A 144 1.02 11.50 -5.92
N TYR A 145 -0.13 11.94 -5.44
CA TYR A 145 -0.62 13.31 -5.55
C TYR A 145 -0.77 13.88 -4.14
N TYR A 146 -0.08 14.99 -3.89
CA TYR A 146 -0.01 15.60 -2.57
C TYR A 146 -0.94 16.80 -2.51
N HIS A 147 -1.69 16.92 -1.42
CA HIS A 147 -2.59 18.02 -1.19
C HIS A 147 -2.53 18.54 0.25
N GLY A 148 -2.41 19.85 0.40
CA GLY A 148 -2.13 20.56 1.64
C GLY A 148 -0.63 20.76 1.91
N SER A 149 -0.37 21.48 3.00
CA SER A 149 0.95 21.82 3.58
C SER A 149 2.10 22.03 2.57
N THR A 150 3.14 21.20 2.58
CA THR A 150 4.46 21.56 2.04
C THR A 150 4.64 21.08 0.60
N ASN A 151 3.90 20.04 0.21
CA ASN A 151 3.93 19.49 -1.13
C ASN A 151 2.63 19.73 -1.90
N ASP A 152 1.84 20.71 -1.49
CA ASP A 152 0.57 21.03 -2.14
C ASP A 152 0.73 21.17 -3.66
N ASP A 153 -0.19 20.56 -4.39
CA ASP A 153 -0.25 20.47 -5.85
C ASP A 153 0.96 19.80 -6.53
N LYS A 154 1.86 19.14 -5.78
CA LYS A 154 2.93 18.33 -6.36
C LYS A 154 2.45 16.92 -6.64
N SER A 155 3.10 16.29 -7.61
CA SER A 155 2.94 14.88 -7.93
C SER A 155 4.29 14.20 -8.07
N GLN A 156 4.30 12.89 -7.83
CA GLN A 156 5.45 12.03 -8.02
C GLN A 156 4.99 10.77 -8.75
N VAL A 157 5.75 10.36 -9.77
CA VAL A 157 5.50 9.12 -10.50
C VAL A 157 6.77 8.29 -10.48
N LEU A 158 6.63 7.02 -10.14
CA LEU A 158 7.68 6.01 -10.16
C LEU A 158 7.24 4.86 -11.06
N LEU A 159 8.14 4.43 -11.94
CA LEU A 159 7.97 3.29 -12.83
C LEU A 159 8.97 2.20 -12.42
N LEU A 160 8.49 0.98 -12.25
CA LEU A 160 9.25 -0.21 -11.91
C LEU A 160 9.06 -1.26 -13.01
N LEU A 161 10.08 -2.10 -13.18
CA LEU A 161 10.11 -3.20 -14.14
C LEU A 161 10.76 -4.37 -13.44
N ASP A 162 9.99 -5.45 -13.27
CA ASP A 162 10.32 -6.57 -12.40
C ASP A 162 10.32 -7.92 -13.17
#